data_AF-A0A6P4IK33-F1
#
_entry.id   AF-A0A6P4IK33-F1
#
_cell.length_a   1.000
_cell.length_b   1.000
_cell.length_c   1.000
_cell.angle_alpha   90.00
_cell.angle_beta   90.00
_cell.angle_gamma   90.00
#
_symmetry.space_group_name_H-M   'P 1'
#
loop_
_entity.id
_entity.type
_entity.pdbx_description
1 polymer ?
#
loop_
_entity_poly.entity_id
_entity_poly.type
_entity_poly.pdbx_seq_one_letter_code
_entity_poly.pdbx_strand_id
1 'polypeptide(L)'
;MKAFLILYIIVILLVFGKAQLCNPTCTREMNPHCGVTAECHVPAANLCLLRYKACILDQHHMSPIINVLPGHCPNNWPICPEI
;
A
#
# COMPACT_ATOMS: atom_id res chain seq x y z
N MET A 1 -34.82 -20.31 15.11
CA MET A 1 -33.64 -19.91 15.92
C MET A 1 -32.35 -19.87 15.09
N LYS A 2 -31.97 -20.94 14.38
CA LYS A 2 -30.71 -20.99 13.59
C LYS A 2 -30.66 -20.03 12.38
N ALA A 3 -31.79 -19.76 11.73
CA ALA A 3 -31.86 -18.86 10.58
C ALA A 3 -31.49 -17.40 10.91
N PHE A 4 -31.83 -16.92 12.11
CA PHE A 4 -31.48 -15.56 12.55
C PHE A 4 -29.97 -15.40 12.78
N LEU A 5 -29.29 -16.46 13.25
CA LEU A 5 -27.84 -16.48 13.41
C LEU A 5 -27.13 -16.40 12.05
N ILE A 6 -27.61 -17.13 11.04
CA ILE A 6 -27.04 -17.10 9.69
C ILE A 6 -27.21 -15.71 9.06
N LEU A 7 -28.39 -15.11 9.21
CA LEU A 7 -28.67 -13.75 8.72
C LEU A 7 -27.73 -12.73 9.37
N TYR A 8 -27.50 -12.86 10.68
CA TYR A 8 -26.61 -11.98 11.44
C TYR A 8 -25.15 -12.07 10.97
N ILE A 9 -24.65 -13.29 10.71
CA ILE A 9 -23.29 -13.51 10.18
C ILE A 9 -23.13 -12.90 8.79
N ILE A 10 -24.13 -13.02 7.92
CA ILE A 10 -24.10 -12.42 6.57
C ILE A 10 -24.03 -10.89 6.66
N VAL A 11 -24.83 -10.28 7.55
CA VAL A 11 -24.80 -8.82 7.77
C VAL A 11 -23.43 -8.36 8.28
N ILE A 12 -22.83 -9.09 9.22
CA ILE A 12 -21.46 -8.80 9.70
C ILE A 12 -20.47 -8.85 8.54
N LEU A 13 -20.45 -9.91 7.75
CA LEU A 13 -19.52 -10.04 6.62
C LEU A 13 -19.66 -8.90 5.60
N LEU A 14 -20.88 -8.44 5.34
CA LEU A 14 -21.13 -7.31 4.43
C LEU A 14 -20.68 -5.96 5.01
N VAL A 15 -20.80 -5.75 6.32
CA VAL A 15 -20.39 -4.51 6.99
C VAL A 15 -18.86 -4.42 7.09
N PHE A 16 -18.19 -5.52 7.41
CA PHE A 16 -16.73 -5.57 7.57
C PHE A 16 -15.98 -5.82 6.25
N GLY A 17 -16.64 -6.24 5.18
CA GLY A 17 -16.04 -6.57 3.88
C GLY A 17 -15.67 -5.40 2.98
N LYS A 18 -15.49 -4.18 3.50
CA LYS A 18 -15.03 -3.06 2.65
C LYS A 18 -13.53 -3.16 2.43
N ALA A 19 -13.13 -3.73 1.29
CA ALA A 19 -11.75 -3.65 0.81
C ALA A 19 -11.37 -2.17 0.63
N GLN A 20 -10.33 -1.73 1.34
CA GLN A 20 -9.79 -0.38 1.20
C GLN A 20 -9.05 -0.31 -0.14
N LEU A 21 -9.63 0.40 -1.11
CA LEU A 21 -9.01 0.62 -2.42
C LEU A 21 -7.89 1.67 -2.30
N CYS A 22 -6.74 1.39 -2.90
CA CYS A 22 -5.65 2.35 -3.00
C CYS A 22 -6.04 3.50 -3.95
N ASN A 23 -5.88 4.74 -3.49
CA ASN A 23 -6.20 5.92 -4.29
C ASN A 23 -5.02 6.28 -5.22
N PRO A 24 -5.17 6.19 -6.56
CA PRO A 24 -4.09 6.51 -7.50
C PRO A 24 -3.98 8.00 -7.83
N THR A 25 -4.88 8.85 -7.33
CA THR A 25 -4.91 10.28 -7.68
C THR A 25 -3.81 11.04 -6.95
N CYS A 26 -2.75 11.37 -7.69
CA CYS A 26 -1.65 12.22 -7.25
C CYS A 26 -1.42 13.38 -8.21
N THR A 27 -0.96 14.50 -7.66
CA THR A 27 -0.44 15.63 -8.40
C THR A 27 0.85 15.25 -9.14
N ARG A 28 1.18 16.01 -10.19
CA ARG A 28 2.37 15.77 -11.03
C ARG A 28 3.62 16.52 -10.56
N GLU A 29 3.67 16.96 -9.30
CA GLU A 29 4.90 17.58 -8.79
C GLU A 29 6.04 16.55 -8.69
N MET A 30 7.24 17.02 -9.00
CA MET A 30 8.46 16.23 -8.90
C MET A 30 9.16 16.58 -7.58
N ASN A 31 8.99 15.72 -6.59
CA ASN A 31 9.63 15.83 -5.29
C ASN A 31 9.98 14.41 -4.81
N PRO A 32 11.03 13.78 -5.36
CA PRO A 32 11.25 12.35 -5.25
C PRO A 32 11.40 11.90 -3.80
N HIS A 33 10.87 10.70 -3.51
CA HIS A 33 11.01 10.03 -2.22
C HIS A 33 11.33 8.55 -2.44
N CYS A 34 12.03 7.98 -1.47
CA CYS A 34 12.38 6.56 -1.44
C CYS A 34 11.73 5.87 -0.25
N GLY A 35 10.88 4.89 -0.50
CA GLY A 35 10.42 3.96 0.54
C GLY A 35 11.44 2.86 0.75
N VAL A 36 11.85 2.62 1.98
CA VAL A 36 12.76 1.53 2.36
C VAL A 36 11.92 0.44 3.01
N THR A 37 12.07 -0.80 2.54
CA THR A 37 11.51 -2.00 3.18
C THR A 37 12.66 -2.81 3.81
N ALA A 38 12.35 -3.96 4.40
CA ALA A 38 13.38 -4.86 4.92
C ALA A 38 14.26 -5.49 3.81
N GLU A 39 13.74 -5.60 2.58
CA GLU A 39 14.35 -6.40 1.51
C GLU A 39 14.74 -5.57 0.30
N CYS A 40 13.98 -4.52 0.00
CA CYS A 40 14.08 -3.74 -1.23
C CYS A 40 13.71 -2.27 -0.99
N HIS A 41 13.79 -1.46 -2.05
CA HIS A 41 13.36 -0.07 -2.00
C HIS A 41 12.29 0.25 -3.05
N VAL A 42 11.49 1.27 -2.76
CA VAL A 42 10.34 1.71 -3.55
C VAL A 42 10.59 3.15 -3.99
N PRO A 43 11.03 3.37 -5.24
CA PRO A 43 11.22 4.72 -5.76
C PRO A 43 9.87 5.36 -6.12
N ALA A 44 9.70 6.63 -5.82
CA ALA A 44 8.52 7.39 -6.19
C ALA A 44 8.86 8.84 -6.55
N ALA A 45 8.16 9.41 -7.54
CA ALA A 45 8.37 10.78 -7.99
C ALA A 45 7.87 11.83 -6.98
N ASN A 46 6.95 11.46 -6.10
CA ASN A 46 6.50 12.27 -4.96
C ASN A 46 5.94 11.41 -3.82
N LEU A 47 5.67 12.04 -2.68
CA LEU A 47 5.18 11.37 -1.48
C LEU A 47 3.77 10.77 -1.67
N CYS A 48 2.92 11.39 -2.49
CA CYS A 48 1.60 10.84 -2.81
C CYS A 48 1.73 9.50 -3.54
N LEU A 49 2.57 9.46 -4.58
CA LEU A 49 2.85 8.23 -5.33
C LEU A 49 3.51 7.17 -4.45
N LEU A 50 4.36 7.57 -3.50
CA LEU A 50 4.94 6.63 -2.54
C LEU A 50 3.87 5.99 -1.65
N ARG A 51 2.92 6.77 -1.14
CA ARG A 51 1.79 6.26 -0.33
C ARG A 51 0.87 5.35 -1.14
N TYR A 52 0.63 5.68 -2.41
CA TYR A 52 -0.11 4.81 -3.32
C TYR A 52 0.60 3.46 -3.46
N LYS A 53 1.91 3.45 -3.77
CA LYS A 53 2.69 2.21 -3.85
C LYS A 53 2.72 1.45 -2.52
N ALA A 54 2.83 2.14 -1.39
CA ALA A 54 2.77 1.53 -0.06
C ALA A 54 1.45 0.79 0.18
N CYS A 55 0.33 1.38 -0.25
CA CYS A 55 -0.98 0.74 -0.16
C CYS A 55 -1.07 -0.51 -1.04
N ILE A 56 -0.53 -0.47 -2.26
CA ILE A 56 -0.51 -1.65 -3.15
C ILE A 56 0.35 -2.77 -2.53
N LEU A 57 1.52 -2.44 -1.96
CA LEU A 57 2.35 -3.42 -1.25
C LEU A 57 1.58 -4.11 -0.12
N ASP A 58 0.84 -3.34 0.68
CA ASP A 58 0.01 -3.86 1.78
C ASP A 58 -1.12 -4.76 1.26
N GLN A 59 -1.84 -4.36 0.21
CA GLN A 59 -2.89 -5.18 -0.42
C GLN A 59 -2.36 -6.53 -0.92
N HIS A 60 -1.11 -6.58 -1.35
CA HIS A 60 -0.45 -7.78 -1.85
C HIS A 60 0.38 -8.52 -0.80
N HIS A 61 0.26 -8.16 0.49
CA HIS A 61 0.97 -8.79 1.62
C HIS A 61 2.49 -8.80 1.44
N MET A 62 3.04 -7.75 0.82
CA MET A 62 4.48 -7.59 0.62
C MET A 62 5.14 -6.87 1.80
N SER A 63 6.47 -6.87 1.79
CA SER A 63 7.30 -6.18 2.80
C SER A 63 6.89 -4.70 2.95
N PRO A 64 6.47 -4.26 4.15
CA PRO A 64 6.01 -2.89 4.37
C PRO A 64 7.17 -1.89 4.32
N ILE A 65 6.85 -0.63 4.02
CA ILE A 65 7.80 0.47 4.09
C ILE A 65 8.08 0.79 5.57
N ILE A 66 9.32 0.58 6.02
CA ILE A 66 9.79 0.83 7.38
C ILE A 66 10.40 2.22 7.54
N ASN A 67 10.86 2.84 6.45
CA ASN A 67 11.44 4.18 6.47
C ASN A 67 11.21 4.90 5.14
N VAL A 68 11.17 6.23 5.18
CA VAL A 68 11.05 7.08 3.99
C VAL A 68 12.21 8.06 3.96
N LEU A 69 12.98 8.02 2.88
CA LEU A 69 14.08 8.94 2.64
C LEU A 69 13.66 10.00 1.61
N PRO A 70 13.98 11.29 1.83
CA PRO A 70 13.80 12.31 0.81
C PRO A 70 14.80 12.08 -0.34
N GLY A 71 14.36 12.38 -1.56
CA GLY A 71 15.18 12.20 -2.76
C GLY A 71 15.06 10.83 -3.42
N HIS A 72 16.01 10.54 -4.31
CA HIS A 72 16.07 9.27 -5.02
C HIS A 72 16.59 8.15 -4.12
N CYS A 73 16.20 6.92 -4.44
CA CYS A 73 16.73 5.74 -3.77
C CYS A 73 18.21 5.51 -4.07
N PRO A 74 18.97 4.93 -3.13
CA PRO A 74 20.36 4.57 -3.37
C PRO A 74 20.46 3.38 -4.34
N ASN A 75 21.37 3.48 -5.32
CA ASN A 75 21.48 2.53 -6.44
C ASN A 75 22.05 1.14 -6.08
N ASN A 76 22.48 0.96 -4.83
CA ASN A 76 23.12 -0.27 -4.34
C ASN A 76 22.14 -1.25 -3.68
N TRP A 77 20.86 -0.92 -3.64
CA TRP A 77 19.81 -1.75 -3.03
C TRP A 77 18.86 -2.27 -4.13
N PRO A 78 18.39 -3.53 -4.13
CA PRO A 78 17.34 -3.97 -5.05
C PRO A 78 16.06 -3.13 -4.98
N ILE A 79 15.45 -2.90 -6.15
CA ILE A 79 14.13 -2.29 -6.32
C ILE A 79 13.07 -3.36 -6.03
N CYS A 80 11.99 -3.00 -5.33
CA CYS A 80 10.87 -3.91 -5.11
C CYS A 80 10.18 -4.28 -6.44
N PRO A 81 9.70 -5.51 -6.60
CA PRO A 81 8.99 -5.92 -7.81
C PRO A 81 7.77 -5.02 -8.06
N GLU A 82 7.52 -4.70 -9.33
CA GLU A 82 6.29 -4.01 -9.73
C GLU A 82 5.10 -4.98 -9.62
N ILE A 83 3.97 -4.45 -9.18
CA ILE A 83 2.73 -5.18 -8.88
C ILE A 83 1.64 -4.69 -9.82
#